data_AF-K2EY63-F1
#
_entry.id   AF-K2EY63-F1
#
_cell.length_a   1.000
_cell.length_b   1.000
_cell.length_c   1.000
_cell.angle_alpha   90.00
_cell.angle_beta   90.00
_cell.angle_gamma   90.00
#
_symmetry.space_group_name_H-M   'P 1'
#
loop_
_entity.id
_entity.type
_entity.pdbx_description
1 polymer ?
#
loop_
_entity_poly.entity_id
_entity_poly.type
_entity_poly.pdbx_seq_one_letter_code
_entity_poly.pdbx_strand_id
1 'polypeptide(L)'
;MLFISVFIQPSAAILFLISWCLYHIIKIIWSRSFNKNNILSIIKQTVLISIVVFIPLLYIKIVISTYPWKALMDFHDNLLVFNIKDYILALGPIFYTGIAGGLLVLIKKKQDLLGLVTWILGASIAIILFKFFPYQSLRFIQTANHIPLAILSVYLLQELWKKNKIIKFIIFIIVIVIIINGFVQAYFSLKSQTQFINQRALATLPLVPYPPQVMYPLNDFYNGLKWLEKNTDHQTVLLAKITASNYI
;
A
#
# COMPACT_ATOMS: atom_id res chain seq x y z
N MET A 1 18.81 -8.88 -8.24
CA MET A 1 19.09 -8.20 -6.94
C MET A 1 17.80 -7.54 -6.49
N LEU A 2 17.16 -8.05 -5.44
CA LEU A 2 15.89 -7.53 -4.93
C LEU A 2 16.15 -6.87 -3.57
N PHE A 3 16.01 -5.54 -3.56
CA PHE A 3 15.61 -4.70 -2.44
C PHE A 3 16.02 -5.19 -1.03
N ILE A 4 17.22 -4.80 -0.59
CA ILE A 4 17.50 -4.65 0.85
C ILE A 4 16.84 -3.34 1.29
N SER A 5 15.51 -3.34 1.31
CA SER A 5 14.75 -2.30 2.00
C SER A 5 14.57 -2.79 3.43
N VAL A 6 15.35 -2.22 4.34
CA VAL A 6 15.35 -2.55 5.77
C VAL A 6 14.00 -2.25 6.45
N PHE A 7 13.08 -1.57 5.76
CA PHE A 7 11.76 -1.20 6.28
C PHE A 7 10.64 -1.66 5.35
N ILE A 8 10.38 -2.98 5.30
CA ILE A 8 9.14 -3.50 4.71
C ILE A 8 8.04 -3.39 5.76
N GLN A 9 7.00 -2.63 5.46
CA GLN A 9 5.82 -2.54 6.30
C GLN A 9 5.22 -3.95 6.47
N PRO A 10 4.79 -4.36 7.69
CA PRO A 10 4.43 -5.75 7.98
C PRO A 10 3.44 -6.39 6.99
N SER A 11 2.46 -5.61 6.53
CA SER A 11 1.42 -6.11 5.62
C SER A 11 1.97 -6.37 4.23
N ALA A 12 2.90 -5.55 3.76
CA ALA A 12 3.62 -5.75 2.51
C ALA A 12 4.53 -6.98 2.58
N ALA A 13 5.12 -7.28 3.75
CA ALA A 13 5.97 -8.45 3.93
C ALA A 13 5.16 -9.75 3.87
N ILE A 14 4.00 -9.78 4.54
CA ILE A 14 3.04 -10.90 4.46
C ILE A 14 2.54 -11.07 3.03
N LEU A 15 2.15 -9.97 2.38
CA LEU A 15 1.74 -9.96 0.97
C LEU A 15 2.83 -10.55 0.07
N PHE A 16 4.08 -10.17 0.27
CA PHE A 16 5.21 -10.69 -0.50
C PHE A 16 5.34 -12.21 -0.32
N LEU A 17 5.24 -12.73 0.91
CA LEU A 17 5.28 -14.17 1.17
C LEU A 17 4.12 -14.92 0.49
N ILE A 18 2.90 -14.39 0.57
CA ILE A 18 1.73 -14.98 -0.11
C ILE A 18 1.99 -15.01 -1.63
N SER A 19 2.43 -13.89 -2.20
CA SER A 19 2.69 -13.74 -3.63
C SER A 19 3.81 -14.66 -4.11
N TRP A 20 4.85 -14.85 -3.29
CA TRP A 20 5.97 -15.77 -3.52
C TRP A 20 5.49 -17.23 -3.55
N CYS A 21 4.72 -17.65 -2.55
CA CYS A 21 4.14 -18.98 -2.50
C CYS A 21 3.25 -19.26 -3.73
N LEU A 22 2.36 -18.33 -4.06
CA LEU A 22 1.50 -18.45 -5.26
C LEU A 22 2.33 -18.55 -6.55
N TYR A 23 3.38 -17.74 -6.68
CA TYR A 23 4.27 -17.76 -7.85
C TYR A 23 4.87 -19.15 -8.07
N HIS A 24 5.43 -19.74 -7.03
CA HIS A 24 6.04 -21.06 -7.13
C HIS A 24 5.01 -22.17 -7.32
N ILE A 25 3.84 -22.10 -6.67
CA ILE A 25 2.74 -23.05 -6.89
C ILE A 25 2.32 -23.05 -8.37
N ILE A 26 2.04 -21.88 -8.94
CA ILE A 26 1.63 -21.77 -10.35
C ILE A 26 2.75 -22.26 -11.28
N LYS A 27 4.00 -21.91 -10.99
CA LYS A 27 5.16 -22.35 -11.79
C LYS A 27 5.33 -23.87 -11.79
N ILE A 28 5.12 -24.53 -10.64
CA ILE A 28 5.17 -26.00 -10.52
C ILE A 28 4.02 -26.64 -11.31
N ILE A 29 2.81 -26.10 -11.21
CA ILE A 29 1.65 -26.58 -12.00
C ILE A 29 1.93 -26.45 -13.50
N TRP A 30 2.58 -25.37 -13.93
CA TRP A 30 2.92 -25.15 -15.34
C TRP A 30 4.03 -26.08 -15.86
N SER A 31 5.04 -26.39 -15.05
CA SER A 31 6.19 -27.18 -15.49
C SER A 31 5.87 -28.66 -15.69
N ARG A 32 4.78 -29.18 -15.09
CA ARG A 32 4.34 -30.60 -15.13
C ARG A 32 5.39 -31.65 -14.69
N SER A 33 6.62 -31.24 -14.42
CA SER A 33 7.73 -32.06 -13.97
C SER A 33 8.15 -31.63 -12.57
N PHE A 34 8.07 -32.57 -11.63
CA PHE A 34 8.55 -32.41 -10.26
C PHE A 34 10.03 -32.79 -10.18
N ASN A 35 10.91 -31.85 -10.57
CA ASN A 35 12.34 -32.04 -10.32
C ASN A 35 12.64 -31.79 -8.83
N LYS A 36 13.03 -32.85 -8.12
CA LYS A 36 13.38 -32.81 -6.68
C LYS A 36 14.39 -31.72 -6.34
N ASN A 37 15.37 -31.47 -7.23
CA ASN A 37 16.39 -30.44 -7.02
C ASN A 37 15.80 -29.02 -7.07
N ASN A 38 14.83 -28.78 -7.96
CA ASN A 38 14.14 -27.49 -8.04
C ASN A 38 13.28 -27.24 -6.80
N ILE A 39 12.56 -28.26 -6.31
CA ILE A 39 11.73 -28.15 -5.10
C ILE A 39 12.60 -27.82 -3.89
N LEU A 40 13.73 -28.53 -3.72
CA LEU A 40 14.67 -28.26 -2.63
C LEU A 40 15.23 -26.83 -2.70
N SER A 41 15.54 -26.35 -3.91
CA SER A 41 15.99 -24.96 -4.12
C SER A 41 14.91 -23.94 -3.70
N ILE A 42 13.66 -24.17 -4.09
CA ILE A 42 12.52 -23.31 -3.74
C ILE A 42 12.29 -23.30 -2.21
N ILE A 43 12.41 -24.45 -1.54
CA ILE A 43 12.29 -24.53 -0.08
C ILE A 43 13.40 -23.71 0.59
N LYS A 44 14.66 -23.88 0.16
CA LYS A 44 15.80 -23.10 0.69
C LYS A 44 15.60 -21.59 0.51
N GLN A 45 15.14 -21.17 -0.66
CA GLN A 45 14.85 -19.75 -0.95
C GLN A 45 13.70 -19.22 -0.08
N THR A 46 12.62 -20.00 0.06
CA THR A 46 11.47 -19.64 0.88
C THR A 46 11.86 -19.47 2.34
N VAL A 47 12.68 -20.37 2.89
CA VAL A 47 13.19 -20.28 4.27
C VAL A 47 14.05 -19.02 4.44
N LEU A 48 14.98 -18.76 3.53
CA LEU A 48 15.82 -17.56 3.58
C LEU A 48 14.97 -16.28 3.56
N ILE A 49 14.02 -16.18 2.63
CA ILE A 49 13.11 -15.03 2.52
C ILE A 49 12.26 -14.88 3.78
N SER A 50 11.75 -15.99 4.32
CA SER A 50 10.95 -15.96 5.55
C SER A 50 11.74 -15.43 6.73
N ILE A 51 13.01 -15.82 6.88
CA ILE A 51 13.91 -15.29 7.92
C ILE A 51 14.12 -13.78 7.72
N VAL A 52 14.41 -13.35 6.49
CA VAL A 52 14.62 -11.92 6.16
C VAL A 52 13.36 -11.09 6.45
N VAL A 53 12.16 -11.63 6.19
CA VAL A 53 10.88 -10.97 6.48
C VAL A 53 10.56 -10.99 7.98
N PHE A 54 10.89 -12.06 8.68
CA PHE A 54 10.54 -12.25 10.09
C PHE A 54 11.29 -11.30 11.03
N ILE A 55 12.55 -10.97 10.73
CA ILE A 55 13.38 -10.07 11.57
C ILE A 55 12.75 -8.67 11.68
N PRO A 56 12.42 -7.94 10.59
CA PRO A 56 11.73 -6.66 10.68
C PRO A 56 10.35 -6.76 11.33
N LEU A 57 9.61 -7.85 11.11
CA LEU A 57 8.30 -8.06 11.73
C LEU A 57 8.41 -8.16 13.26
N LEU A 58 9.39 -8.91 13.76
CA LEU A 58 9.67 -8.99 15.20
C LEU A 58 10.11 -7.65 15.77
N TYR A 59 11.03 -6.96 15.08
CA TYR A 59 11.49 -5.64 15.50
C TYR A 59 10.31 -4.65 15.63
N ILE A 60 9.47 -4.56 14.59
CA ILE A 60 8.30 -3.69 14.59
C ILE A 60 7.34 -4.08 15.71
N LYS A 61 7.09 -5.38 15.94
CA LYS A 61 6.25 -5.85 17.04
C LYS A 61 6.79 -5.40 18.41
N ILE A 62 8.11 -5.50 18.63
CA ILE A 62 8.74 -5.09 19.89
C ILE A 62 8.61 -3.58 20.09
N VAL A 63 8.95 -2.78 19.08
CA VAL A 63 8.88 -1.31 19.16
C VAL A 63 7.45 -0.82 19.39
N ILE A 64 6.48 -1.42 18.70
CA ILE A 64 5.06 -1.04 18.81
C ILE A 64 4.45 -1.51 20.14
N SER A 65 5.02 -2.51 20.81
CA SER A 65 4.51 -3.00 22.10
C SER A 65 4.81 -2.08 23.28
N THR A 66 5.68 -1.08 23.10
CA THR A 66 6.11 -0.15 24.15
C THR A 66 5.54 1.26 23.92
N TYR A 67 5.30 2.00 25.00
CA TYR A 67 4.95 3.42 24.90
C TYR A 67 6.18 4.24 24.44
N PRO A 68 5.99 5.29 23.62
CA PRO A 68 4.71 5.88 23.20
C PRO A 68 4.05 5.21 22.00
N TRP A 69 4.74 4.34 21.26
CA TRP A 69 4.27 3.75 20.00
C TRP A 69 3.03 2.85 20.16
N LYS A 70 2.88 2.19 21.31
CA LYS A 70 1.68 1.43 21.64
C LYS A 70 0.40 2.27 21.55
N ALA A 71 0.45 3.55 21.94
CA ALA A 71 -0.70 4.45 21.86
C ALA A 71 -1.20 4.65 20.43
N LEU A 72 -0.33 4.56 19.42
CA LEU A 72 -0.73 4.63 18.00
C LEU A 72 -1.52 3.40 17.56
N MET A 73 -1.21 2.22 18.12
CA MET A 73 -1.96 0.99 17.85
C MET A 73 -3.29 0.98 18.59
N ASP A 74 -3.28 1.36 19.86
CA ASP A 74 -4.49 1.47 20.68
C ASP A 74 -5.46 2.50 20.04
N PHE A 75 -4.93 3.56 19.41
CA PHE A 75 -5.74 4.50 18.63
C PHE A 75 -6.22 3.91 17.29
N HIS A 76 -5.41 3.05 16.68
CA HIS A 76 -5.75 2.39 15.42
C HIS A 76 -6.89 1.39 15.58
N ASP A 77 -7.25 0.90 16.77
CA ASP A 77 -8.35 -0.05 16.96
C ASP A 77 -9.71 0.45 16.44
N ASN A 78 -9.87 1.76 16.20
CA ASN A 78 -10.97 2.36 15.43
C ASN A 78 -10.71 2.28 13.90
N LEU A 79 -10.34 1.11 13.38
CA LEU A 79 -10.01 0.94 11.97
C LEU A 79 -11.21 1.27 11.08
N LEU A 80 -10.99 2.16 10.10
CA LEU A 80 -11.91 2.33 8.98
C LEU A 80 -12.09 0.97 8.30
N VAL A 81 -13.31 0.44 8.35
CA VAL A 81 -13.65 -0.86 7.75
C VAL A 81 -13.36 -0.80 6.26
N PHE A 82 -12.56 -1.74 5.77
CA PHE A 82 -12.26 -1.83 4.36
C PHE A 82 -13.51 -2.14 3.55
N ASN A 83 -13.90 -1.20 2.69
CA ASN A 83 -15.00 -1.38 1.78
C ASN A 83 -14.48 -1.79 0.39
N ILE A 84 -14.78 -3.03 0.00
CA ILE A 84 -14.39 -3.58 -1.31
C ILE A 84 -14.98 -2.74 -2.46
N LYS A 85 -16.17 -2.17 -2.28
CA LYS A 85 -16.81 -1.34 -3.31
C LYS A 85 -16.00 -0.07 -3.57
N ASP A 86 -15.60 0.63 -2.52
CA ASP A 86 -14.81 1.86 -2.62
C ASP A 86 -13.43 1.57 -3.22
N TYR A 87 -12.84 0.41 -2.89
CA TYR A 87 -11.58 -0.03 -3.48
C TYR A 87 -11.68 -0.30 -4.99
N ILE A 88 -12.73 -0.99 -5.44
CA ILE A 88 -12.96 -1.24 -6.87
C ILE A 88 -13.23 0.08 -7.60
N LEU A 89 -14.04 0.97 -7.01
CA LEU A 89 -14.33 2.29 -7.56
C LEU A 89 -13.07 3.16 -7.67
N ALA A 90 -12.18 3.10 -6.67
CA ALA A 90 -10.91 3.81 -6.69
C ALA A 90 -9.98 3.34 -7.81
N LEU A 91 -9.94 2.03 -8.08
CA LEU A 91 -9.15 1.48 -9.20
C LEU A 91 -9.81 1.71 -10.57
N GLY A 92 -11.14 1.86 -10.59
CA GLY A 92 -11.92 2.17 -11.79
C GLY A 92 -11.75 1.11 -12.91
N PRO A 93 -11.69 1.53 -14.18
CA PRO A 93 -11.56 0.62 -15.33
C PRO A 93 -10.32 -0.28 -15.28
N ILE A 94 -9.23 0.21 -14.66
CA ILE A 94 -7.95 -0.51 -14.57
C ILE A 94 -8.09 -1.81 -13.78
N PHE A 95 -9.01 -1.87 -12.82
CA PHE A 95 -9.29 -3.11 -12.08
C PHE A 95 -9.75 -4.22 -13.03
N TYR A 96 -10.75 -3.96 -13.85
CA TYR A 96 -11.35 -4.95 -14.75
C TYR A 96 -10.38 -5.34 -15.87
N THR A 97 -9.73 -4.37 -16.50
CA THR A 97 -8.75 -4.64 -17.57
C THR A 97 -7.50 -5.33 -17.02
N GLY A 98 -7.08 -5.00 -15.79
CA GLY A 98 -5.93 -5.62 -15.14
C GLY A 98 -6.18 -7.06 -14.77
N ILE A 99 -7.36 -7.38 -14.23
CA ILE A 99 -7.78 -8.77 -13.95
C ILE A 99 -7.87 -9.58 -15.24
N ALA A 100 -8.52 -9.04 -16.28
CA ALA A 100 -8.59 -9.72 -17.58
C ALA A 100 -7.20 -9.94 -18.21
N GLY A 101 -6.29 -8.98 -18.06
CA GLY A 101 -4.88 -9.13 -18.44
C GLY A 101 -4.16 -10.21 -17.65
N GLY A 102 -4.39 -10.28 -16.33
CA GLY A 102 -3.88 -11.34 -15.47
C GLY A 102 -4.37 -12.73 -15.88
N LEU A 103 -5.66 -12.87 -16.18
CA LEU A 103 -6.23 -14.11 -16.72
C LEU A 103 -5.57 -14.50 -18.05
N LEU A 104 -5.35 -13.53 -18.94
CA LEU A 104 -4.66 -13.77 -20.22
C LEU A 104 -3.21 -14.23 -20.03
N VAL A 105 -2.48 -13.65 -19.07
CA VAL A 105 -1.13 -14.08 -18.68
C VAL A 105 -1.13 -15.55 -18.23
N LEU A 106 -2.12 -15.94 -17.43
CA LEU A 106 -2.25 -17.32 -16.95
C LEU A 106 -2.55 -18.30 -18.09
N ILE A 107 -3.48 -17.96 -18.99
CA ILE A 107 -3.84 -18.78 -20.15
C ILE A 107 -2.64 -18.94 -21.09
N LYS A 108 -1.91 -17.84 -21.37
CA LYS A 108 -0.74 -17.86 -22.28
C LYS A 108 0.56 -18.32 -21.61
N LYS A 109 0.52 -18.64 -20.31
CA LYS A 109 1.68 -19.06 -19.51
C LYS A 109 2.89 -18.12 -19.61
N LYS A 110 2.66 -16.80 -19.62
CA LYS A 110 3.74 -15.80 -19.73
C LYS A 110 4.46 -15.66 -18.39
N GLN A 111 5.68 -16.21 -18.28
CA GLN A 111 6.44 -16.23 -17.03
C GLN A 111 6.89 -14.84 -16.58
N ASP A 112 7.26 -13.96 -17.52
CA ASP A 112 7.80 -12.62 -17.21
C ASP A 112 6.80 -11.73 -16.46
N LEU A 113 5.49 -11.97 -16.67
CA LEU A 113 4.40 -11.22 -16.03
C LEU A 113 3.77 -11.98 -14.85
N LEU A 114 4.20 -13.21 -14.57
CA LEU A 114 3.59 -14.06 -13.54
C LEU A 114 3.72 -13.44 -12.15
N GLY A 115 4.83 -12.75 -11.87
CA GLY A 115 5.02 -12.05 -10.59
C GLY A 115 3.98 -10.96 -10.32
N LEU A 116 3.50 -10.26 -11.36
CA LEU A 116 2.44 -9.25 -11.22
C LEU A 116 1.08 -9.90 -10.94
N VAL A 117 0.80 -11.03 -11.60
CA VAL A 117 -0.44 -11.78 -11.36
C VAL A 117 -0.48 -12.33 -9.94
N THR A 118 0.61 -12.93 -9.48
CA THR A 118 0.67 -13.50 -8.13
C THR A 118 0.66 -12.44 -7.05
N TRP A 119 1.19 -11.24 -7.34
CA TRP A 119 1.03 -10.07 -6.49
C TRP A 119 -0.45 -9.68 -6.32
N ILE A 120 -1.21 -9.54 -7.41
CA ILE A 120 -2.63 -9.17 -7.34
C ILE A 120 -3.48 -10.24 -6.65
N LEU A 121 -3.22 -11.52 -6.93
CA LEU A 121 -3.87 -12.63 -6.23
C LEU A 121 -3.52 -12.63 -4.74
N GLY A 122 -2.24 -12.44 -4.42
CA GLY A 122 -1.76 -12.35 -3.05
C GLY A 122 -2.38 -11.18 -2.30
N ALA A 123 -2.53 -10.03 -2.95
CA ALA A 123 -3.15 -8.84 -2.37
C ALA A 123 -4.64 -9.06 -2.11
N SER A 124 -5.34 -9.74 -3.03
CA SER A 124 -6.75 -10.10 -2.84
C SER A 124 -6.94 -11.03 -1.64
N ILE A 125 -6.07 -12.03 -1.48
CA ILE A 125 -6.06 -12.92 -0.31
C ILE A 125 -5.73 -12.15 0.96
N ALA A 126 -4.69 -11.30 0.94
CA ALA A 126 -4.27 -10.51 2.09
C ALA A 126 -5.37 -9.56 2.56
N ILE A 127 -6.08 -8.90 1.64
CA ILE A 127 -7.23 -8.03 1.96
C ILE A 127 -8.32 -8.81 2.69
N ILE A 128 -8.64 -10.03 2.24
CA ILE A 128 -9.63 -10.90 2.89
C ILE A 128 -9.13 -11.31 4.28
N LEU A 129 -7.87 -11.74 4.40
CA LEU A 129 -7.27 -12.14 5.68
C LEU A 129 -7.29 -10.99 6.69
N PHE A 130 -6.84 -9.80 6.30
CA PHE A 130 -6.78 -8.64 7.20
C PHE A 130 -8.15 -8.06 7.54
N LYS A 131 -9.21 -8.38 6.77
CA LYS A 131 -10.59 -8.12 7.18
C LYS A 131 -10.98 -8.90 8.44
N PHE A 132 -10.46 -10.13 8.60
CA PHE A 132 -10.70 -10.97 9.78
C PHE A 132 -9.66 -10.74 10.88
N PHE A 133 -8.47 -10.26 10.52
CA PHE A 133 -7.36 -10.00 11.43
C PHE A 133 -6.93 -8.52 11.31
N PRO A 134 -7.67 -7.59 11.93
CA PRO A 134 -7.47 -6.13 11.79
C PRO A 134 -6.24 -5.61 12.54
N TYR A 135 -5.15 -6.38 12.58
CA TYR A 135 -3.92 -5.97 13.26
C TYR A 135 -3.06 -5.01 12.42
N GLN A 136 -3.42 -4.78 11.15
CA GLN A 136 -2.57 -4.04 10.21
C GLN A 136 -3.35 -3.12 9.27
N SER A 137 -2.73 -1.97 8.95
CA SER A 137 -3.25 -1.02 7.98
C SER A 137 -3.24 -1.61 6.56
N LEU A 138 -4.42 -1.69 5.95
CA LEU A 138 -4.62 -2.12 4.56
C LEU A 138 -4.14 -1.11 3.51
N ARG A 139 -3.81 0.12 3.93
CA ARG A 139 -3.47 1.23 3.03
C ARG A 139 -2.35 0.89 2.06
N PHE A 140 -1.30 0.23 2.55
CA PHE A 140 -0.11 -0.09 1.75
C PHE A 140 -0.39 -1.14 0.68
N ILE A 141 -1.29 -2.08 0.95
CA ILE A 141 -1.72 -3.10 -0.03
C ILE A 141 -2.57 -2.45 -1.12
N GLN A 142 -3.47 -1.55 -0.74
CA GLN A 142 -4.37 -0.89 -1.69
C GLN A 142 -3.62 -0.04 -2.70
N THR A 143 -2.68 0.80 -2.24
CA THR A 143 -1.95 1.71 -3.14
C THR A 143 -1.03 0.95 -4.07
N ALA A 144 -0.37 -0.11 -3.60
CA ALA A 144 0.59 -0.87 -4.39
C ALA A 144 -0.03 -1.58 -5.62
N ASN A 145 -1.33 -1.89 -5.59
CA ASN A 145 -1.99 -2.68 -6.65
C ASN A 145 -2.25 -1.91 -7.95
N HIS A 146 -2.18 -0.57 -7.94
CA HIS A 146 -2.40 0.24 -9.13
C HIS A 146 -1.38 -0.07 -10.23
N ILE A 147 -0.10 -0.22 -9.86
CA ILE A 147 0.99 -0.41 -10.83
C ILE A 147 0.90 -1.80 -11.51
N PRO A 148 0.80 -2.92 -10.78
CA PRO A 148 0.66 -4.24 -11.43
C PRO A 148 -0.59 -4.35 -12.28
N LEU A 149 -1.75 -3.83 -11.83
CA LEU A 149 -2.98 -3.85 -12.62
C LEU A 149 -2.86 -3.01 -13.89
N ALA A 150 -2.19 -1.85 -13.84
CA ALA A 150 -1.95 -1.02 -15.02
C ALA A 150 -1.07 -1.75 -16.04
N ILE A 151 0.02 -2.39 -15.60
CA ILE A 151 0.90 -3.17 -16.49
C ILE A 151 0.14 -4.35 -17.13
N LEU A 152 -0.65 -5.08 -16.34
CA LEU A 152 -1.49 -6.18 -16.85
C LEU A 152 -2.56 -5.67 -17.83
N SER A 153 -3.13 -4.50 -17.59
CA SER A 153 -4.07 -3.84 -18.50
C SER A 153 -3.41 -3.51 -19.83
N VAL A 154 -2.21 -2.93 -19.81
CA VAL A 154 -1.44 -2.62 -21.03
C VAL A 154 -1.13 -3.90 -21.81
N TYR A 155 -0.74 -4.98 -21.12
CA TYR A 155 -0.53 -6.28 -21.76
C TYR A 155 -1.79 -6.82 -22.45
N LEU A 156 -2.95 -6.73 -21.80
CA LEU A 156 -4.24 -7.09 -22.41
C LEU A 156 -4.51 -6.30 -23.68
N LEU A 157 -4.38 -4.97 -23.60
CA LEU A 157 -4.62 -4.08 -24.73
C LEU A 157 -3.63 -4.34 -25.88
N GLN A 158 -2.36 -4.60 -25.58
CA GLN A 158 -1.35 -4.95 -26.58
C GLN A 158 -1.70 -6.25 -27.33
N GLU A 159 -2.21 -7.26 -26.62
CA GLU A 159 -2.63 -8.52 -27.24
C GLU A 159 -3.91 -8.38 -28.07
N LEU A 160 -4.85 -7.54 -27.63
CA LEU A 160 -6.07 -7.22 -28.39
C LEU A 160 -5.76 -6.35 -29.62
N TRP A 161 -4.79 -5.45 -29.52
CA TRP A 161 -4.34 -4.57 -30.60
C TRP A 161 -3.90 -5.35 -31.84
N LYS A 162 -3.33 -6.55 -31.66
CA LYS A 162 -2.85 -7.39 -32.76
C LYS A 162 -3.97 -7.97 -33.63
N LYS A 163 -5.24 -7.96 -33.19
CA LYS A 163 -6.33 -8.68 -33.86
C LYS A 163 -6.96 -7.96 -35.07
N ASN A 164 -7.55 -6.79 -34.89
CA ASN A 164 -8.36 -6.11 -35.93
C ASN A 164 -8.23 -4.58 -35.85
N LYS A 165 -8.32 -3.88 -37.00
CA LYS A 165 -8.32 -2.40 -37.11
C LYS A 165 -9.41 -1.73 -36.26
N ILE A 166 -10.62 -2.31 -36.22
CA ILE A 166 -11.72 -1.77 -35.40
C ILE A 166 -11.36 -1.80 -33.90
N ILE A 167 -10.80 -2.92 -33.43
CA ILE A 167 -10.36 -3.07 -32.04
C ILE A 167 -9.24 -2.07 -31.73
N LYS A 168 -8.30 -1.85 -32.65
CA LYS A 168 -7.25 -0.82 -32.49
C LYS A 168 -7.85 0.57 -32.30
N PHE A 169 -8.84 0.94 -33.12
CA PHE A 169 -9.51 2.23 -33.00
C PHE A 169 -10.24 2.38 -31.66
N ILE A 170 -10.94 1.34 -31.20
CA ILE A 170 -11.60 1.32 -29.88
C ILE A 170 -10.56 1.47 -28.75
N ILE A 171 -9.46 0.72 -28.79
CA ILE A 171 -8.38 0.82 -27.80
C ILE A 171 -7.78 2.23 -27.78
N PHE A 172 -7.57 2.83 -28.95
CA PHE A 172 -7.06 4.19 -29.07
C PHE A 172 -7.97 5.21 -28.36
N ILE A 173 -9.30 5.13 -28.59
CA ILE A 173 -10.28 5.96 -27.89
C ILE A 173 -10.21 5.72 -26.38
N ILE A 174 -10.17 4.46 -25.93
CA ILE A 174 -10.07 4.11 -24.51
C ILE A 174 -8.82 4.74 -23.88
N VAL A 175 -7.66 4.66 -24.53
CA VAL A 175 -6.41 5.25 -24.03
C VAL A 175 -6.53 6.76 -23.93
N ILE A 176 -7.11 7.44 -24.92
CA ILE A 176 -7.35 8.89 -24.87
C ILE A 176 -8.23 9.24 -23.67
N VAL A 177 -9.34 8.52 -23.47
CA VAL A 177 -10.26 8.77 -22.34
C VAL A 177 -9.56 8.56 -21.00
N ILE A 178 -8.73 7.52 -20.86
CA ILE A 178 -7.94 7.28 -19.64
C ILE A 178 -6.96 8.42 -19.38
N ILE A 179 -6.26 8.91 -20.41
CA ILE A 179 -5.31 10.03 -20.28
C ILE A 179 -6.04 11.30 -19.84
N ILE A 180 -7.16 11.64 -20.48
CA ILE A 180 -7.97 12.81 -20.11
C ILE A 180 -8.47 12.70 -18.67
N ASN A 181 -8.99 11.54 -18.28
CA ASN A 181 -9.43 11.31 -16.89
C ASN A 181 -8.26 11.44 -15.90
N GLY A 182 -7.08 10.93 -16.26
CA GLY A 182 -5.86 11.11 -15.46
C GLY A 182 -5.49 12.57 -15.25
N PHE A 183 -5.57 13.42 -16.28
CA PHE A 183 -5.34 14.86 -16.14
C PHE A 183 -6.38 15.54 -15.25
N VAL A 184 -7.65 15.18 -15.39
CA VAL A 184 -8.74 15.71 -14.55
C VAL A 184 -8.52 15.32 -13.08
N GLN A 185 -8.21 14.05 -12.81
CA GLN A 185 -7.90 13.57 -11.46
C GLN A 185 -6.67 14.25 -10.88
N ALA A 186 -5.60 14.43 -11.67
CA ALA A 186 -4.40 15.14 -11.23
C ALA A 186 -4.71 16.59 -10.86
N TYR A 187 -5.51 17.30 -11.66
CA TYR A 187 -5.95 18.65 -11.37
C TYR A 187 -6.71 18.73 -10.04
N PHE A 188 -7.71 17.88 -9.83
CA PHE A 188 -8.49 17.88 -8.57
C PHE A 188 -7.65 17.45 -7.37
N SER A 189 -6.73 16.48 -7.54
CA SER A 189 -5.82 16.03 -6.49
C SER A 189 -4.88 17.16 -6.06
N LEU A 190 -4.25 17.85 -7.01
CA LEU A 190 -3.39 19.01 -6.73
C LEU A 190 -4.18 20.12 -6.04
N LYS A 191 -5.35 20.47 -6.57
CA LYS A 191 -6.22 21.50 -5.99
C LYS A 191 -6.62 21.15 -4.55
N SER A 192 -7.03 19.91 -4.29
CA SER A 192 -7.40 19.44 -2.97
C SER A 192 -6.23 19.49 -1.99
N GLN A 193 -5.04 19.05 -2.40
CA GLN A 193 -3.83 19.14 -1.57
C GLN A 193 -3.45 20.59 -1.27
N THR A 194 -3.49 21.48 -2.27
CA THR A 194 -3.23 22.91 -2.07
C THR A 194 -4.27 23.56 -1.15
N GLN A 195 -5.55 23.25 -1.32
CA GLN A 195 -6.61 23.74 -0.44
C GLN A 195 -6.42 23.25 1.00
N PHE A 196 -6.09 21.97 1.17
CA PHE A 196 -5.79 21.39 2.49
C PHE A 196 -4.61 22.09 3.16
N ILE A 197 -3.52 22.34 2.42
CA ILE A 197 -2.35 23.09 2.92
C ILE A 197 -2.74 24.53 3.27
N ASN A 198 -3.46 25.22 2.39
CA ASN A 198 -3.87 26.61 2.60
C ASN A 198 -4.81 26.75 3.80
N GLN A 199 -5.79 25.85 3.95
CA GLN A 199 -6.66 25.81 5.12
C GLN A 199 -5.86 25.61 6.40
N ARG A 200 -4.84 24.74 6.38
CA ARG A 200 -3.96 24.53 7.53
C ARG A 200 -3.05 25.73 7.82
N ALA A 201 -2.60 26.44 6.79
CA ALA A 201 -1.77 27.64 6.95
C ALA A 201 -2.58 28.85 7.45
N LEU A 202 -3.85 28.96 7.05
CA LEU A 202 -4.76 30.03 7.45
C LEU A 202 -5.53 29.73 8.74
N ALA A 203 -5.49 28.48 9.24
CA ALA A 203 -6.13 28.12 10.50
C ALA A 203 -5.40 28.81 11.67
N THR A 204 -5.96 29.94 12.12
CA THR A 204 -5.45 30.75 13.24
C THR A 204 -5.87 30.24 14.62
N LEU A 205 -6.79 29.26 14.68
CA LEU A 205 -7.25 28.64 15.91
C LEU A 205 -6.64 27.24 16.05
N PRO A 206 -5.97 26.91 17.17
CA PRO A 206 -5.48 25.57 17.44
C PRO A 206 -6.65 24.70 17.91
N LEU A 207 -7.63 24.48 17.04
CA LEU A 207 -8.43 23.27 17.13
C LEU A 207 -7.62 22.22 16.40
N VAL A 208 -6.66 21.65 17.11
CA VAL A 208 -6.00 20.43 16.64
C VAL A 208 -7.14 19.46 16.34
N PRO A 209 -7.40 19.13 15.06
CA PRO A 209 -8.54 18.30 14.71
C PRO A 209 -8.40 16.98 15.44
N TYR A 210 -9.51 16.46 15.94
CA TYR A 210 -9.60 15.09 16.43
C TYR A 210 -10.23 14.24 15.33
N PRO A 211 -9.57 13.18 14.83
CA PRO A 211 -8.28 12.60 15.26
C PRO A 211 -7.09 13.53 14.96
N PRO A 212 -6.00 13.49 15.75
CA PRO A 212 -4.84 14.39 15.60
C PRO A 212 -4.30 14.32 14.18
N GLN A 213 -4.65 15.33 13.38
CA GLN A 213 -4.02 15.55 12.09
C GLN A 213 -2.82 16.45 12.35
N VAL A 214 -1.70 16.17 11.68
CA VAL A 214 -0.55 17.08 11.66
C VAL A 214 -1.13 18.43 11.26
N MET A 215 -1.07 19.44 12.13
CA MET A 215 -1.21 20.86 11.80
C MET A 215 0.16 21.52 12.02
N TYR A 216 0.42 22.66 11.39
CA TYR A 216 1.61 23.41 11.76
C TYR A 216 1.30 24.15 13.07
N PRO A 217 2.14 24.04 14.11
CA PRO A 217 1.90 24.77 15.34
C PRO A 217 1.94 26.28 15.05
N LEU A 218 1.06 27.04 15.68
CA LEU A 218 1.11 28.50 15.63
C LEU A 218 2.43 28.98 16.25
N ASN A 219 2.93 30.14 15.81
CA ASN A 219 4.17 30.72 16.33
C ASN A 219 4.15 30.84 17.86
N ASP A 220 3.01 31.23 18.44
CA ASP A 220 2.88 31.37 19.90
C ASP A 220 2.97 30.02 20.62
N PHE A 221 2.35 28.98 20.07
CA PHE A 221 2.43 27.63 20.63
C PHE A 221 3.87 27.11 20.55
N TYR A 222 4.53 27.26 19.40
CA TYR A 222 5.94 26.89 19.23
C TYR A 222 6.88 27.69 20.13
N ASN A 223 6.65 28.98 20.31
CA ASN A 223 7.39 29.81 21.24
C ASN A 223 7.16 29.38 22.69
N GLY A 224 5.95 28.94 23.04
CA GLY A 224 5.62 28.31 24.31
C GLY A 224 6.41 27.02 24.53
N LEU A 225 6.48 26.14 23.54
CA LEU A 225 7.32 24.94 23.59
C LEU A 225 8.81 25.27 23.77
N LYS A 226 9.34 26.25 23.02
CA LYS A 226 10.72 26.74 23.19
C LYS A 226 10.99 27.32 24.57
N TRP A 227 10.00 28.03 25.13
CA TRP A 227 10.13 28.56 26.49
C TRP A 227 10.16 27.41 27.50
N LEU A 228 9.27 26.42 27.37
CA LEU A 228 9.27 25.23 28.22
C LEU A 228 10.60 24.49 28.14
N GLU A 229 11.12 24.23 26.93
CA GLU A 229 12.41 23.58 26.71
C GLU A 229 13.57 24.29 27.41
N LYS A 230 13.57 25.63 27.44
CA LYS A 230 14.64 26.42 28.06
C LYS A 230 14.49 26.66 29.56
N ASN A 231 13.28 26.60 30.09
CA ASN A 231 12.96 27.06 31.45
C ASN A 231 12.42 25.94 32.36
N THR A 232 12.33 24.70 31.87
CA THR A 232 11.92 23.54 32.67
C THR A 232 12.96 22.43 32.60
N ASP A 233 13.05 21.60 33.64
CA ASP A 233 13.93 20.43 33.64
C ASP A 233 13.37 19.35 32.71
N HIS A 234 14.24 18.55 32.09
CA HIS A 234 13.88 17.47 31.17
C HIS A 234 13.00 16.37 31.82
N GLN A 235 12.97 16.31 33.15
CA GLN A 235 12.12 15.38 33.91
C GLN A 235 10.75 15.96 34.29
N THR A 236 10.47 17.21 33.90
CA THR A 236 9.22 17.90 34.23
C THR A 236 8.04 17.28 33.47
N VAL A 237 6.99 16.89 34.19
CA VAL A 237 5.77 16.33 33.60
C VAL A 237 4.83 17.46 33.18
N LEU A 238 4.53 17.54 31.89
CA LEU A 238 3.57 18.48 31.32
C LEU A 238 2.21 17.81 31.10
N LEU A 239 1.18 18.30 31.79
CA LEU A 239 -0.19 17.88 31.54
C LEU A 239 -0.78 18.68 30.38
N ALA A 240 -1.01 18.00 29.26
CA ALA A 240 -1.59 18.59 28.07
C ALA A 240 -2.72 17.71 27.52
N LYS A 241 -3.62 18.31 26.75
CA LYS A 241 -4.64 17.56 26.01
C LYS A 241 -3.94 16.68 24.96
N ILE A 242 -4.49 15.49 24.69
CA ILE A 242 -3.92 14.47 23.77
C ILE A 242 -3.45 15.03 22.41
N THR A 243 -4.10 16.09 21.96
CA THR A 243 -3.81 16.80 20.73
C THR A 243 -2.48 17.55 20.72
N ALA A 244 -2.00 18.02 21.87
CA ALA A 244 -0.74 18.73 22.02
C ALA A 244 0.44 17.78 22.31
N SER A 245 0.16 16.56 22.75
CA SER A 245 1.16 15.58 23.18
C SER A 245 2.12 15.10 22.09
N ASN A 246 1.76 15.22 20.81
CA ASN A 246 2.68 14.90 19.71
C ASN A 246 3.66 16.04 19.39
N TYR A 247 3.37 17.27 19.86
CA TYR A 247 4.21 18.44 19.64
C TYR A 247 5.12 18.76 20.81
N ILE A 248 4.65 18.49 22.03
CA ILE A 248 5.43 18.55 23.29
C ILE A 248 6.38 17.36 23.32
#